data_AF-A0A2T1C5A8-F1
#
_entry.id   AF-A0A2T1C5A8-F1
#
_cell.length_a   1.000
_cell.length_b   1.000
_cell.length_c   1.000
_cell.angle_alpha   90.00
_cell.angle_beta   90.00
_cell.angle_gamma   90.00
#
_symmetry.space_group_name_H-M   'P 1'
#
loop_
_entity.id
_entity.type
_entity.pdbx_description
1 polymer ?
#
loop_
_entity_poly.entity_id
_entity_poly.type
_entity_poly.pdbx_seq_one_letter_code
_entity_poly.pdbx_strand_id
1 'polypeptide(L)'
;MISQPRHTSATYNLPKLVGLASVSYLLAIAFNLTSINSAQARTPQTAPAELKNILTQIDTVANRQEVEQSIQFYSPTFTNSDGLNRQKLQDGLTNLWEKYPGLKYKTELVSWDRSRNGLVAETVTTISGVQQTGGRTVKLESKLRSRQTIQGQKIVRQEILSERSQVTSGAQPPTVQFTLPEKVRVGQEYNFDAIVKEPLGDDLLLGTATEQPVKVENYFQTGKYELKDLPAGGIFKTGKAAPQPGDYWISAVFIRSGGMTTIVQRLKVVNRL
;
A
#
# COMPACT_ATOMS: atom_id res chain seq x y z
N MET A 1 17.56 2.02 47.43
CA MET A 1 18.52 2.19 46.32
C MET A 1 18.39 0.99 45.39
N ILE A 2 17.52 1.07 44.37
CA ILE A 2 17.32 0.02 43.36
C ILE A 2 17.28 0.74 42.01
N SER A 3 18.21 0.41 41.11
CA SER A 3 18.31 1.06 39.81
C SER A 3 17.30 0.46 38.85
N GLN A 4 16.46 1.29 38.22
CA GLN A 4 15.74 0.88 37.01
C GLN A 4 16.75 0.72 35.86
N PRO A 5 16.56 -0.27 34.96
CA PRO A 5 17.37 -0.37 33.75
C PRO A 5 17.04 0.78 32.78
N ARG A 6 18.06 1.42 32.21
CA ARG A 6 17.85 2.43 31.17
C ARG A 6 17.46 1.71 29.88
N HIS A 7 16.24 1.95 29.39
CA HIS A 7 15.88 1.58 28.02
C HIS A 7 16.63 2.49 27.04
N THR A 8 17.76 2.00 26.51
CA THR A 8 18.49 2.66 25.41
C THR A 8 17.73 2.47 24.11
N SER A 9 16.81 3.39 23.81
CA SER A 9 16.26 3.53 22.45
C SER A 9 17.38 3.99 21.51
N ALA A 10 17.76 3.16 20.56
CA ALA A 10 18.75 3.50 19.55
C ALA A 10 18.08 3.94 18.25
N THR A 11 18.33 5.19 17.84
CA THR A 11 17.83 5.72 16.56
C THR A 11 18.69 5.20 15.42
N TYR A 12 18.28 4.09 14.80
CA TYR A 12 18.96 3.55 13.63
C TYR A 12 18.61 4.35 12.37
N ASN A 13 19.61 5.02 11.80
CA ASN A 13 19.55 5.52 10.43
C ASN A 13 19.57 4.32 9.47
N LEU A 14 18.40 3.75 9.23
CA LEU A 14 18.22 2.73 8.21
C LEU A 14 18.70 3.28 6.85
N PRO A 15 19.36 2.46 6.01
CA PRO A 15 19.73 2.91 4.67
C PRO A 15 18.46 3.37 3.91
N LYS A 16 18.62 4.30 2.96
CA LYS A 16 17.53 4.96 2.19
C LYS A 16 16.52 4.01 1.52
N LEU A 17 16.81 2.72 1.50
CA LEU A 17 15.89 1.60 1.26
C LEU A 17 14.53 1.74 1.99
N VAL A 18 14.47 2.20 3.23
CA VAL A 18 13.25 2.09 4.09
C VAL A 18 12.29 3.29 3.98
N GLY A 19 12.11 3.84 2.78
CA GLY A 19 10.89 4.55 2.43
C GLY A 19 9.83 3.56 1.94
N LEU A 20 8.86 3.21 2.79
CA LEU A 20 7.85 2.18 2.48
C LEU A 20 6.38 2.62 2.55
N ALA A 21 6.12 3.88 2.90
CA ALA A 21 4.88 4.55 2.51
C ALA A 21 4.72 4.62 0.98
N SER A 22 5.80 4.38 0.22
CA SER A 22 5.89 4.75 -1.18
C SER A 22 5.51 3.65 -2.20
N VAL A 23 4.66 2.68 -1.83
CA VAL A 23 4.22 1.58 -2.74
C VAL A 23 2.69 1.38 -2.60
N SER A 24 1.90 2.36 -3.07
CA SER A 24 0.46 2.32 -3.49
C SER A 24 -0.18 3.73 -3.46
N TYR A 25 -0.07 4.51 -4.55
CA TYR A 25 -0.38 5.97 -4.63
C TYR A 25 -1.85 6.29 -5.06
N LEU A 26 -2.55 7.40 -4.59
CA LEU A 26 -3.39 8.45 -5.36
C LEU A 26 -4.71 9.17 -4.77
N LEU A 27 -5.08 10.47 -5.12
CA LEU A 27 -6.04 11.64 -4.66
C LEU A 27 -7.29 11.70 -3.72
N ALA A 28 -7.14 12.30 -2.52
CA ALA A 28 -8.20 12.85 -1.65
C ALA A 28 -8.45 14.36 -1.89
N ILE A 29 -9.60 14.99 -1.64
CA ILE A 29 -11.05 14.65 -1.63
C ILE A 29 -11.79 16.03 -1.70
N ALA A 30 -12.89 16.23 -2.43
CA ALA A 30 -14.30 16.08 -2.02
C ALA A 30 -15.25 16.64 -3.13
N PHE A 31 -16.58 16.72 -2.93
CA PHE A 31 -17.61 15.66 -3.03
C PHE A 31 -18.98 16.34 -3.28
N ASN A 32 -19.95 15.69 -3.94
CA ASN A 32 -21.39 15.99 -3.79
C ASN A 32 -22.30 14.83 -4.28
N LEU A 33 -23.53 14.78 -3.79
CA LEU A 33 -24.40 13.58 -3.74
C LEU A 33 -25.43 13.47 -4.89
N THR A 34 -25.83 12.23 -5.24
CA THR A 34 -27.23 11.85 -5.59
C THR A 34 -27.39 10.33 -5.62
N SER A 35 -28.58 9.83 -5.26
CA SER A 35 -28.91 8.40 -5.16
C SER A 35 -28.99 7.71 -6.52
N ILE A 36 -28.58 6.43 -6.59
CA ILE A 36 -28.81 5.55 -7.75
C ILE A 36 -29.14 4.14 -7.25
N ASN A 37 -30.02 3.45 -7.99
CA ASN A 37 -30.41 2.06 -7.77
C ASN A 37 -29.20 1.12 -7.57
N SER A 38 -29.41 0.05 -6.80
CA SER A 38 -28.46 -1.05 -6.61
C SER A 38 -28.28 -1.86 -7.91
N ALA A 39 -27.59 -1.29 -8.89
CA ALA A 39 -27.06 -2.02 -10.02
C ALA A 39 -26.09 -3.08 -9.51
N GLN A 40 -26.42 -4.36 -9.74
CA GLN A 40 -25.49 -5.45 -9.45
C GLN A 40 -24.29 -5.30 -10.38
N ALA A 41 -23.10 -5.12 -9.81
CA ALA A 41 -21.87 -4.99 -10.58
C ALA A 41 -21.67 -6.26 -11.42
N ARG A 42 -21.40 -6.07 -12.71
CA ARG A 42 -21.32 -7.12 -13.72
C ARG A 42 -19.99 -7.86 -13.63
N THR A 43 -20.00 -9.12 -14.05
CA THR A 43 -18.83 -9.99 -13.96
C THR A 43 -17.77 -9.68 -15.03
N PRO A 44 -16.48 -9.95 -14.79
CA PRO A 44 -15.38 -9.62 -15.72
C PRO A 44 -15.52 -10.23 -17.12
N GLN A 45 -16.19 -11.39 -17.23
CA GLN A 45 -16.42 -12.09 -18.50
C GLN A 45 -17.19 -11.20 -19.48
N THR A 46 -18.24 -10.52 -18.97
CA THR A 46 -19.14 -9.65 -19.74
C THR A 46 -18.56 -8.27 -20.06
N ALA A 47 -17.36 -7.94 -19.56
CA ALA A 47 -16.78 -6.61 -19.72
C ALA A 47 -16.48 -6.24 -21.18
N PRO A 48 -16.73 -4.98 -21.61
CA PRO A 48 -16.45 -4.52 -22.96
C PRO A 48 -14.98 -4.74 -23.34
N ALA A 49 -14.73 -5.06 -24.62
CA ALA A 49 -13.38 -5.25 -25.13
C ALA A 49 -12.49 -4.02 -24.89
N GLU A 50 -13.05 -2.80 -25.06
CA GLU A 50 -12.38 -1.53 -24.73
C GLU A 50 -11.81 -1.52 -23.31
N LEU A 51 -12.58 -1.93 -22.30
CA LEU A 51 -12.12 -1.97 -20.90
C LEU A 51 -10.98 -2.96 -20.69
N LYS A 52 -11.10 -4.17 -21.24
CA LYS A 52 -10.06 -5.21 -21.16
C LYS A 52 -8.77 -4.76 -21.86
N ASN A 53 -8.89 -4.06 -22.99
CA ASN A 53 -7.77 -3.53 -23.74
C ASN A 53 -7.05 -2.42 -22.98
N ILE A 54 -7.77 -1.45 -22.40
CA ILE A 54 -7.17 -0.36 -21.60
C ILE A 54 -6.37 -0.92 -20.42
N LEU A 55 -6.94 -1.86 -19.65
CA LEU A 55 -6.24 -2.48 -18.51
C LEU A 55 -4.96 -3.22 -18.96
N THR A 56 -5.04 -3.96 -20.07
CA THR A 56 -3.88 -4.67 -20.66
C THR A 56 -2.80 -3.69 -21.15
N GLN A 57 -3.18 -2.54 -21.72
CA GLN A 57 -2.25 -1.51 -22.17
C GLN A 57 -1.59 -0.79 -20.99
N ILE A 58 -2.34 -0.43 -19.96
CA ILE A 58 -1.80 0.15 -18.71
C ILE A 58 -0.75 -0.78 -18.11
N ASP A 59 -1.06 -2.08 -17.93
CA ASP A 59 -0.09 -3.06 -17.45
C ASP A 59 1.12 -3.15 -18.38
N THR A 60 0.93 -3.20 -19.70
CA THR A 60 2.03 -3.31 -20.68
C THR A 60 3.02 -2.15 -20.54
N VAL A 61 2.52 -0.92 -20.47
CA VAL A 61 3.34 0.29 -20.39
C VAL A 61 3.98 0.44 -18.99
N ALA A 62 3.27 0.09 -17.91
CA ALA A 62 3.81 0.05 -16.55
C ALA A 62 4.92 -1.01 -16.38
N ASN A 63 4.78 -2.18 -17.02
CA ASN A 63 5.81 -3.24 -17.03
C ASN A 63 7.09 -2.87 -17.81
N ARG A 64 7.00 -1.85 -18.69
CA ARG A 64 8.14 -1.23 -19.39
C ARG A 64 8.66 0.02 -18.68
N GLN A 65 7.98 0.48 -17.62
CA GLN A 65 8.32 1.68 -16.85
C GLN A 65 8.33 2.98 -17.68
N GLU A 66 7.50 3.03 -18.73
CA GLU A 66 7.39 4.17 -19.64
C GLU A 66 6.47 5.25 -19.03
N VAL A 67 7.01 6.13 -18.20
CA VAL A 67 6.26 7.13 -17.40
C VAL A 67 5.36 8.02 -18.28
N GLU A 68 5.93 8.60 -19.34
CA GLU A 68 5.22 9.52 -20.23
C GLU A 68 4.07 8.87 -21.01
N GLN A 69 4.14 7.57 -21.29
CA GLN A 69 3.04 6.83 -21.88
C GLN A 69 2.03 6.41 -20.80
N SER A 70 2.50 5.97 -19.63
CA SER A 70 1.65 5.54 -18.52
C SER A 70 0.70 6.64 -18.07
N ILE A 71 1.18 7.89 -18.06
CA ILE A 71 0.38 9.04 -17.63
C ILE A 71 -0.65 9.49 -18.70
N GLN A 72 -0.62 8.97 -19.92
CA GLN A 72 -1.63 9.28 -20.96
C GLN A 72 -2.97 8.59 -20.71
N PHE A 73 -2.98 7.45 -20.02
CA PHE A 73 -4.20 6.75 -19.59
C PHE A 73 -4.97 7.50 -18.49
N TYR A 74 -4.40 8.56 -17.92
CA TYR A 74 -5.02 9.37 -16.88
C TYR A 74 -5.47 10.72 -17.44
N SER A 75 -6.71 11.11 -17.14
CA SER A 75 -7.30 12.39 -17.56
C SER A 75 -6.49 13.58 -17.02
N PRO A 76 -6.37 14.71 -17.75
CA PRO A 76 -5.86 15.96 -17.18
C PRO A 76 -6.56 16.38 -15.87
N THR A 77 -7.84 16.02 -15.72
CA THR A 77 -8.67 16.27 -14.52
C THR A 77 -8.69 15.10 -13.52
N PHE A 78 -7.72 14.18 -13.60
CA PHE A 78 -7.72 12.95 -12.81
C PHE A 78 -7.67 13.18 -11.29
N THR A 79 -8.47 12.38 -10.56
CA THR A 79 -8.60 12.33 -9.09
C THR A 79 -8.65 10.87 -8.58
N ASN A 80 -8.58 10.62 -7.27
CA ASN A 80 -8.64 9.27 -6.67
C ASN A 80 -9.25 9.29 -5.24
N SER A 81 -8.58 8.79 -4.17
CA SER A 81 -9.06 8.83 -2.76
C SER A 81 -8.09 9.30 -1.67
N ASP A 82 -6.77 9.43 -1.93
CA ASP A 82 -5.67 9.55 -0.94
C ASP A 82 -4.85 10.87 -0.93
N GLY A 83 -4.37 11.38 -2.09
CA GLY A 83 -3.83 12.77 -2.19
C GLY A 83 -3.43 13.37 -3.59
N LEU A 84 -3.16 12.52 -4.58
CA LEU A 84 -2.38 12.82 -5.79
C LEU A 84 -3.17 12.98 -7.11
N ASN A 85 -3.05 14.14 -7.75
CA ASN A 85 -3.56 14.40 -9.10
C ASN A 85 -2.64 13.77 -10.17
N ARG A 86 -2.92 14.02 -11.46
CA ARG A 86 -2.10 13.51 -12.59
C ARG A 86 -0.61 13.84 -12.45
N GLN A 87 -0.24 15.06 -12.04
CA GLN A 87 1.15 15.45 -11.81
C GLN A 87 1.80 14.57 -10.73
N LYS A 88 1.20 14.52 -9.55
CA LYS A 88 1.72 13.76 -8.40
C LYS A 88 1.71 12.24 -8.63
N LEU A 89 0.90 11.73 -9.56
CA LEU A 89 1.00 10.36 -10.05
C LEU A 89 2.29 10.15 -10.83
N GLN A 90 2.57 11.02 -11.80
CA GLN A 90 3.77 10.96 -12.63
C GLN A 90 5.02 10.98 -11.74
N ASP A 91 5.09 11.94 -10.82
CA ASP A 91 6.16 12.03 -9.82
C ASP A 91 6.29 10.74 -8.99
N GLY A 92 5.16 10.17 -8.56
CA GLY A 92 5.13 8.93 -7.79
C GLY A 92 5.60 7.69 -8.57
N LEU A 93 5.22 7.56 -9.83
CA LEU A 93 5.66 6.47 -10.71
C LEU A 93 7.17 6.57 -11.02
N THR A 94 7.66 7.77 -11.33
CA THR A 94 9.10 8.02 -11.54
C THR A 94 9.90 7.59 -10.31
N ASN A 95 9.56 8.11 -9.13
CA ASN A 95 10.25 7.76 -7.87
C ASN A 95 10.17 6.25 -7.56
N LEU A 96 9.03 5.60 -7.84
CA LEU A 96 8.86 4.16 -7.61
C LEU A 96 9.74 3.33 -8.54
N TRP A 97 9.84 3.70 -9.82
CA TRP A 97 10.59 2.94 -10.83
C TRP A 97 12.09 3.21 -10.79
N GLU A 98 12.53 4.42 -10.43
CA GLU A 98 13.94 4.69 -10.07
C GLU A 98 14.39 3.85 -8.88
N LYS A 99 13.53 3.71 -7.86
CA LYS A 99 13.84 2.93 -6.65
C LYS A 99 13.72 1.42 -6.87
N TYR A 100 12.86 0.98 -7.80
CA TYR A 100 12.62 -0.42 -8.12
C TYR A 100 12.49 -0.62 -9.66
N PRO A 101 13.59 -0.59 -10.42
CA PRO A 101 13.59 -0.88 -11.86
C PRO A 101 13.12 -2.30 -12.23
N GLY A 102 13.13 -3.23 -11.28
CA GLY A 102 12.72 -4.63 -11.48
C GLY A 102 11.21 -4.91 -11.36
N LEU A 103 10.34 -3.90 -11.30
CA LEU A 103 8.91 -4.12 -11.05
C LEU A 103 8.14 -4.72 -12.24
N LYS A 104 7.15 -5.53 -11.89
CA LYS A 104 6.15 -6.12 -12.77
C LYS A 104 4.75 -5.90 -12.20
N TYR A 105 3.81 -5.70 -13.12
CA TYR A 105 2.42 -5.33 -12.86
C TYR A 105 1.49 -6.35 -13.51
N LYS A 106 0.43 -6.73 -12.80
CA LYS A 106 -0.66 -7.53 -13.34
C LYS A 106 -1.98 -7.08 -12.74
N THR A 107 -2.90 -6.62 -13.57
CA THR A 107 -4.21 -6.09 -13.19
C THR A 107 -5.32 -7.05 -13.63
N GLU A 108 -6.11 -7.50 -12.66
CA GLU A 108 -7.26 -8.36 -12.86
C GLU A 108 -8.54 -7.55 -12.63
N LEU A 109 -9.49 -7.63 -13.56
CA LEU A 109 -10.82 -7.04 -13.39
C LEU A 109 -11.63 -7.93 -12.43
N VAL A 110 -12.17 -7.33 -11.36
CA VAL A 110 -13.03 -7.99 -10.36
C VAL A 110 -14.50 -7.83 -10.74
N SER A 111 -14.90 -6.61 -11.09
CA SER A 111 -16.27 -6.30 -11.53
C SER A 111 -16.29 -5.03 -12.37
N TRP A 112 -17.39 -4.79 -13.10
CA TRP A 112 -17.58 -3.56 -13.84
C TRP A 112 -19.06 -3.15 -13.90
N ASP A 113 -19.33 -1.89 -14.19
CA ASP A 113 -20.66 -1.41 -14.53
C ASP A 113 -20.58 -0.23 -15.51
N ARG A 114 -21.69 0.13 -16.14
CA ARG A 114 -21.80 1.32 -17.00
C ARG A 114 -22.66 2.38 -16.33
N SER A 115 -21.99 3.39 -15.78
CA SER A 115 -22.65 4.58 -15.24
C SER A 115 -23.03 5.56 -16.36
N ARG A 116 -23.83 6.57 -16.04
CA ARG A 116 -24.09 7.74 -16.92
C ARG A 116 -22.78 8.45 -17.33
N ASN A 117 -21.75 8.37 -16.50
CA ASN A 117 -20.48 9.10 -16.62
C ASN A 117 -19.33 8.15 -16.99
N GLY A 118 -19.59 7.14 -17.84
CA GLY A 118 -18.58 6.19 -18.31
C GLY A 118 -18.58 4.85 -17.56
N LEU A 119 -17.54 4.06 -17.81
CA LEU A 119 -17.39 2.73 -17.21
C LEU A 119 -16.84 2.86 -15.78
N VAL A 120 -17.40 2.10 -14.85
CA VAL A 120 -16.84 1.91 -13.52
C VAL A 120 -16.27 0.51 -13.46
N ALA A 121 -15.00 0.35 -13.11
CA ALA A 121 -14.31 -0.93 -13.05
C ALA A 121 -13.70 -1.10 -11.65
N GLU A 122 -13.89 -2.25 -11.03
CA GLU A 122 -13.15 -2.64 -9.84
C GLU A 122 -12.05 -3.62 -10.24
N THR A 123 -10.82 -3.36 -9.82
CA THR A 123 -9.63 -4.11 -10.21
C THR A 123 -8.80 -4.53 -9.00
N VAL A 124 -8.02 -5.60 -9.16
CA VAL A 124 -6.93 -6.00 -8.28
C VAL A 124 -5.64 -5.96 -9.09
N THR A 125 -4.74 -5.05 -8.74
CA THR A 125 -3.39 -4.98 -9.30
C THR A 125 -2.41 -5.65 -8.33
N THR A 126 -1.68 -6.64 -8.82
CA THR A 126 -0.52 -7.22 -8.13
C THR A 126 0.74 -6.58 -8.69
N ILE A 127 1.63 -6.14 -7.80
CA ILE A 127 2.91 -5.53 -8.12
C ILE A 127 4.00 -6.38 -7.47
N SER A 128 5.00 -6.80 -8.23
CA SER A 128 6.10 -7.58 -7.68
C SER A 128 7.43 -7.27 -8.35
N GLY A 129 8.54 -7.43 -7.64
CA GLY A 129 9.85 -7.30 -8.23
C GLY A 129 10.96 -7.76 -7.31
N VAL A 130 12.10 -8.10 -7.90
CA VAL A 130 13.33 -8.47 -7.20
C VAL A 130 14.47 -7.68 -7.82
N GLN A 131 15.35 -7.14 -6.99
CA GLN A 131 16.54 -6.43 -7.42
C GLN A 131 17.72 -6.67 -6.48
N GLN A 132 18.92 -6.34 -6.94
CA GLN A 132 20.12 -6.28 -6.10
C GLN A 132 20.41 -4.83 -5.75
N THR A 133 20.54 -4.51 -4.46
CA THR A 133 20.85 -3.15 -4.00
C THR A 133 21.88 -3.23 -2.88
N GLY A 134 23.07 -2.65 -3.10
CA GLY A 134 24.17 -2.67 -2.11
C GLY A 134 24.59 -4.08 -1.70
N GLY A 135 24.64 -5.03 -2.64
CA GLY A 135 24.99 -6.44 -2.38
C GLY A 135 23.91 -7.25 -1.65
N ARG A 136 22.70 -6.71 -1.47
CA ARG A 136 21.56 -7.42 -0.86
C ARG A 136 20.44 -7.58 -1.88
N THR A 137 19.87 -8.78 -1.95
CA THR A 137 18.59 -9.01 -2.62
C THR A 137 17.53 -8.19 -1.90
N VAL A 138 16.74 -7.42 -2.66
CA VAL A 138 15.54 -6.72 -2.20
C VAL A 138 14.36 -7.22 -3.02
N LYS A 139 13.31 -7.71 -2.34
CA LYS A 139 12.07 -8.16 -2.96
C LYS A 139 10.93 -7.25 -2.54
N LEU A 140 10.04 -6.93 -3.47
CA LEU A 140 8.79 -6.19 -3.26
C LEU A 140 7.63 -7.05 -3.73
N GLU A 141 6.58 -7.10 -2.92
CA GLU A 141 5.28 -7.69 -3.25
C GLU A 141 4.18 -6.75 -2.76
N SER A 142 3.21 -6.43 -3.60
CA SER A 142 2.08 -5.57 -3.25
C SER A 142 0.81 -6.01 -3.96
N LYS A 143 -0.33 -5.81 -3.30
CA LYS A 143 -1.67 -6.05 -3.82
C LYS A 143 -2.53 -4.83 -3.53
N LEU A 144 -3.06 -4.24 -4.60
CA LEU A 144 -3.89 -3.05 -4.58
C LEU A 144 -5.27 -3.39 -5.15
N ARG A 145 -6.33 -3.20 -4.36
CA ARG A 145 -7.71 -3.27 -4.85
C ARG A 145 -8.22 -1.85 -5.06
N SER A 146 -8.63 -1.53 -6.29
CA SER A 146 -9.08 -0.18 -6.65
C SER A 146 -10.40 -0.20 -7.39
N ARG A 147 -11.17 0.88 -7.29
CA ARG A 147 -12.29 1.20 -8.18
C ARG A 147 -11.87 2.36 -9.08
N GLN A 148 -12.19 2.29 -10.37
CA GLN A 148 -11.80 3.25 -11.38
C GLN A 148 -13.03 3.71 -12.16
N THR A 149 -13.11 4.99 -12.49
CA THR A 149 -14.08 5.55 -13.44
C THR A 149 -13.32 5.93 -14.71
N ILE A 150 -13.77 5.40 -15.85
CA ILE A 150 -13.11 5.50 -17.14
C ILE A 150 -14.05 6.18 -18.15
N GLN A 151 -13.57 7.24 -18.79
CA GLN A 151 -14.26 8.04 -19.81
C GLN A 151 -13.32 8.29 -20.98
N GLY A 152 -13.77 8.04 -22.22
CA GLY A 152 -12.95 8.29 -23.41
C GLY A 152 -11.59 7.61 -23.35
N GLN A 153 -11.57 6.34 -22.93
CA GLN A 153 -10.35 5.53 -22.69
C GLN A 153 -9.38 6.06 -21.61
N LYS A 154 -9.77 7.07 -20.82
CA LYS A 154 -8.95 7.61 -19.72
C LYS A 154 -9.59 7.40 -18.36
N ILE A 155 -8.77 7.05 -17.37
CA ILE A 155 -9.15 7.07 -15.97
C ILE A 155 -9.35 8.54 -15.56
N VAL A 156 -10.57 8.90 -15.17
CA VAL A 156 -10.92 10.23 -14.64
C VAL A 156 -10.96 10.24 -13.12
N ARG A 157 -11.28 9.11 -12.51
CA ARG A 157 -11.28 8.93 -11.05
C ARG A 157 -10.81 7.52 -10.70
N GLN A 158 -10.16 7.38 -9.56
CA GLN A 158 -9.92 6.08 -8.91
C GLN A 158 -10.33 6.15 -7.42
N GLU A 159 -10.30 5.03 -6.71
CA GLU A 159 -10.57 4.92 -5.28
C GLU A 159 -9.82 3.69 -4.78
N ILE A 160 -8.99 3.82 -3.75
CA ILE A 160 -8.31 2.69 -3.14
C ILE A 160 -9.22 2.01 -2.11
N LEU A 161 -9.58 0.77 -2.39
CA LEU A 161 -10.51 -0.03 -1.58
C LEU A 161 -9.78 -0.81 -0.50
N SER A 162 -8.63 -1.40 -0.83
CA SER A 162 -7.65 -1.92 0.13
C SER A 162 -6.27 -2.00 -0.53
N GLU A 163 -5.22 -1.92 0.28
CA GLU A 163 -3.85 -2.11 -0.18
C GLU A 163 -3.01 -2.83 0.87
N ARG A 164 -2.05 -3.62 0.40
CA ARG A 164 -1.06 -4.29 1.23
C ARG A 164 0.25 -4.43 0.47
N SER A 165 1.34 -3.99 1.07
CA SER A 165 2.69 -4.06 0.52
C SER A 165 3.64 -4.72 1.51
N GLN A 166 4.58 -5.50 0.99
CA GLN A 166 5.66 -6.13 1.73
C GLN A 166 6.97 -5.92 0.97
N VAL A 167 8.02 -5.50 1.68
CA VAL A 167 9.38 -5.50 1.16
C VAL A 167 10.28 -6.28 2.11
N THR A 168 11.10 -7.16 1.54
CA THR A 168 12.10 -7.93 2.28
C THR A 168 13.49 -7.67 1.70
N SER A 169 14.52 -7.74 2.54
CA SER A 169 15.91 -7.61 2.09
C SER A 169 16.90 -8.43 2.90
N GLY A 170 17.98 -8.87 2.24
CA GLY A 170 18.97 -9.78 2.82
C GLY A 170 18.79 -11.24 2.39
N ALA A 171 19.58 -12.13 2.97
CA ALA A 171 19.61 -13.56 2.60
C ALA A 171 18.49 -14.37 3.27
N GLN A 172 18.15 -14.04 4.52
CA GLN A 172 17.14 -14.73 5.33
C GLN A 172 16.30 -13.72 6.16
N PRO A 173 15.55 -12.83 5.48
CA PRO A 173 14.63 -11.90 6.15
C PRO A 173 13.59 -12.65 6.99
N PRO A 174 13.07 -12.07 8.09
CA PRO A 174 12.11 -12.73 8.96
C PRO A 174 10.73 -12.90 8.30
N THR A 175 10.12 -14.07 8.45
CA THR A 175 8.80 -14.36 7.88
C THR A 175 7.71 -13.90 8.86
N VAL A 176 6.95 -12.87 8.48
CA VAL A 176 6.00 -12.23 9.40
C VAL A 176 4.56 -12.62 9.08
N GLN A 177 3.85 -13.19 10.06
CA GLN A 177 2.39 -13.22 10.09
C GLN A 177 1.89 -11.84 10.51
N PHE A 178 1.01 -11.23 9.74
CA PHE A 178 0.48 -9.90 10.01
C PHE A 178 -1.04 -9.94 9.99
N THR A 179 -1.65 -9.69 11.14
CA THR A 179 -3.09 -9.69 11.36
C THR A 179 -3.55 -8.27 11.66
N LEU A 180 -4.37 -7.73 10.76
CA LEU A 180 -4.99 -6.42 10.89
C LEU A 180 -6.31 -6.42 10.09
N PRO A 181 -7.43 -5.92 10.64
CA PRO A 181 -8.66 -5.72 9.87
C PRO A 181 -8.45 -4.75 8.70
N GLU A 182 -9.11 -4.96 7.55
CA GLU A 182 -9.13 -3.95 6.48
C GLU A 182 -9.99 -2.73 6.87
N LYS A 183 -10.99 -2.91 7.74
CA LYS A 183 -11.94 -1.88 8.16
C LYS A 183 -12.30 -1.98 9.64
N VAL A 184 -12.49 -0.83 10.27
CA VAL A 184 -12.97 -0.68 11.66
C VAL A 184 -13.91 0.51 11.76
N ARG A 185 -14.84 0.51 12.72
CA ARG A 185 -15.70 1.68 12.96
C ARG A 185 -14.95 2.77 13.73
N VAL A 186 -15.38 4.01 13.59
CA VAL A 186 -14.93 5.13 14.44
C VAL A 186 -14.96 4.74 15.92
N GLY A 187 -13.86 4.97 16.65
CA GLY A 187 -13.72 4.62 18.07
C GLY A 187 -13.68 3.11 18.42
N GLN A 188 -13.80 2.20 17.44
CA GLN A 188 -13.77 0.75 17.67
C GLN A 188 -12.36 0.27 18.03
N GLU A 189 -12.26 -0.62 19.01
CA GLU A 189 -11.01 -1.32 19.32
C GLU A 189 -10.73 -2.46 18.33
N TYR A 190 -9.47 -2.66 17.99
CA TYR A 190 -9.01 -3.73 17.10
C TYR A 190 -7.65 -4.25 17.54
N ASN A 191 -7.40 -5.53 17.28
CA ASN A 191 -6.07 -6.09 17.48
C ASN A 191 -5.24 -5.91 16.21
N PHE A 192 -3.96 -5.61 16.43
CA PHE A 192 -2.91 -5.59 15.45
C PHE A 192 -1.77 -6.48 15.98
N ASP A 193 -1.55 -7.59 15.28
CA ASP A 193 -0.52 -8.56 15.62
C ASP A 193 0.42 -8.73 14.42
N ALA A 194 1.72 -8.58 14.64
CA ALA A 194 2.75 -8.87 13.66
C ALA A 194 3.82 -9.77 14.30
N ILE A 195 3.89 -11.02 13.87
CA ILE A 195 4.59 -12.11 14.56
C ILE A 195 5.60 -12.74 13.60
N VAL A 196 6.87 -12.83 14.00
CA VAL A 196 7.88 -13.61 13.28
C VAL A 196 7.60 -15.10 13.50
N LYS A 197 7.52 -15.85 12.40
CA LYS A 197 7.13 -17.28 12.44
C LYS A 197 8.27 -18.20 12.84
N GLU A 198 9.50 -17.81 12.53
CA GLU A 198 10.69 -18.56 12.91
C GLU A 198 10.98 -18.41 14.41
N PRO A 199 11.42 -19.49 15.11
CA PRO A 199 11.96 -19.37 16.45
C PRO A 199 13.11 -18.37 16.50
N LEU A 200 13.19 -17.57 17.58
CA LEU A 200 14.29 -16.61 17.75
C LEU A 200 15.60 -17.30 18.13
N GLY A 201 15.56 -18.31 18.99
CA GLY A 201 16.78 -18.84 19.62
C GLY A 201 17.52 -17.72 20.36
N ASP A 202 18.81 -17.57 20.07
CA ASP A 202 19.67 -16.49 20.59
C ASP A 202 19.76 -15.27 19.65
N ASP A 203 19.01 -15.27 18.54
CA ASP A 203 19.09 -14.27 17.48
C ASP A 203 18.32 -12.98 17.90
N LEU A 204 19.00 -11.83 17.91
CA LEU A 204 18.38 -10.54 18.26
C LEU A 204 17.37 -10.13 17.18
N LEU A 205 16.09 -10.06 17.57
CA LEU A 205 15.02 -9.46 16.77
C LEU A 205 14.79 -8.02 17.20
N LEU A 206 15.01 -7.09 16.27
CA LEU A 206 14.60 -5.70 16.37
C LEU A 206 13.33 -5.46 15.57
N GLY A 207 12.45 -4.58 16.05
CA GLY A 207 11.33 -4.13 15.24
C GLY A 207 10.55 -2.96 15.81
N THR A 208 9.58 -2.50 15.04
CA THR A 208 8.65 -1.44 15.44
C THR A 208 7.39 -1.47 14.58
N ALA A 209 6.34 -0.80 15.04
CA ALA A 209 5.13 -0.60 14.27
C ALA A 209 4.67 0.86 14.37
N THR A 210 4.16 1.39 13.26
CA THR A 210 3.76 2.79 13.12
C THR A 210 2.43 2.91 12.39
N GLU A 211 1.59 3.81 12.88
CA GLU A 211 0.37 4.27 12.23
C GLU A 211 0.62 5.64 11.59
N GLN A 212 0.21 5.81 10.34
CA GLN A 212 0.30 7.09 9.63
C GLN A 212 -1.00 7.35 8.84
N PRO A 213 -1.56 8.57 8.86
CA PRO A 213 -2.71 8.89 8.01
C PRO A 213 -2.29 8.87 6.53
N VAL A 214 -3.15 8.31 5.69
CA VAL A 214 -2.97 8.28 4.23
C VAL A 214 -3.15 9.69 3.66
N LYS A 215 -2.05 10.30 3.16
CA LYS A 215 -2.02 11.69 2.64
C LYS A 215 -0.94 11.89 1.58
N VAL A 216 -1.07 12.96 0.77
CA VAL A 216 -0.08 13.39 -0.26
C VAL A 216 1.34 13.38 0.28
N GLU A 217 1.54 14.05 1.39
CA GLU A 217 2.85 14.42 1.91
C GLU A 217 3.60 13.19 2.42
N ASN A 218 2.86 12.20 2.93
CA ASN A 218 3.42 10.99 3.54
C ASN A 218 3.88 9.98 2.48
N TYR A 219 3.29 10.02 1.28
CA TYR A 219 3.66 9.15 0.15
C TYR A 219 5.13 9.24 -0.26
N PHE A 220 5.66 10.46 -0.29
CA PHE A 220 7.03 10.74 -0.75
C PHE A 220 8.05 10.72 0.40
N GLN A 221 7.61 10.44 1.64
CA GLN A 221 8.48 10.46 2.81
C GLN A 221 9.18 9.11 3.04
N THR A 222 10.46 9.18 3.40
CA THR A 222 11.17 8.05 4.00
C THR A 222 10.84 7.99 5.48
N GLY A 223 10.25 6.87 5.92
CA GLY A 223 9.91 6.67 7.32
C GLY A 223 11.16 6.60 8.20
N LYS A 224 11.14 7.31 9.33
CA LYS A 224 12.10 7.11 10.42
C LYS A 224 11.47 6.13 11.41
N TYR A 225 12.21 5.08 11.77
CA TYR A 225 11.71 3.99 12.59
C TYR A 225 12.52 3.89 13.88
N GLU A 226 11.85 4.05 15.02
CA GLU A 226 12.44 3.77 16.33
C GLU A 226 12.30 2.28 16.62
N LEU A 227 13.39 1.53 16.39
CA LEU A 227 13.45 0.09 16.60
C LEU A 227 13.62 -0.24 18.09
N LYS A 228 13.01 -1.34 18.51
CA LYS A 228 13.07 -1.88 19.88
C LYS A 228 13.33 -3.38 19.82
N ASP A 229 13.95 -3.91 20.85
CA ASP A 229 14.12 -5.37 21.02
C ASP A 229 12.75 -6.04 21.16
N LEU A 230 12.55 -7.15 20.46
CA LEU A 230 11.30 -7.92 20.45
C LEU A 230 11.52 -9.35 20.97
N PRO A 231 11.80 -9.54 22.28
CA PRO A 231 12.08 -10.87 22.85
C PRO A 231 10.88 -11.84 22.78
N ALA A 232 9.67 -11.32 22.59
CA ALA A 232 8.46 -12.12 22.39
C ALA A 232 8.22 -12.54 20.92
N GLY A 233 9.15 -12.25 20.00
CA GLY A 233 9.07 -12.64 18.59
C GLY A 233 8.06 -11.87 17.75
N GLY A 234 7.44 -10.83 18.30
CA GLY A 234 6.39 -10.10 17.61
C GLY A 234 6.01 -8.79 18.27
N ILE A 235 5.10 -8.08 17.61
CA ILE A 235 4.46 -6.85 18.05
C ILE A 235 2.97 -7.17 18.21
N PHE A 236 2.48 -7.00 19.43
CA PHE A 236 1.08 -7.25 19.80
C PHE A 236 0.50 -5.94 20.35
N LYS A 237 -0.59 -5.45 19.76
CA LYS A 237 -1.23 -4.18 20.15
C LYS A 237 -2.74 -4.28 19.99
N THR A 238 -3.47 -3.77 20.98
CA THR A 238 -4.85 -3.33 20.78
C THR A 238 -4.81 -1.84 20.42
N GLY A 239 -5.22 -1.53 19.20
CA GLY A 239 -5.44 -0.16 18.71
C GLY A 239 -6.88 0.29 18.96
N LYS A 240 -7.10 1.59 18.94
CA LYS A 240 -8.44 2.20 18.98
C LYS A 240 -8.59 3.12 17.78
N ALA A 241 -9.57 2.83 16.94
CA ALA A 241 -9.79 3.56 15.71
C ALA A 241 -10.07 5.05 15.99
N ALA A 242 -9.59 5.90 15.09
CA ALA A 242 -9.78 7.35 15.19
C ALA A 242 -11.26 7.75 15.39
N PRO A 243 -11.54 8.89 16.04
CA PRO A 243 -12.90 9.37 16.26
C PRO A 243 -13.57 9.92 14.97
N GLN A 244 -12.84 9.94 13.85
CA GLN A 244 -13.32 10.41 12.55
C GLN A 244 -12.98 9.39 11.46
N PRO A 245 -13.79 9.25 10.40
CA PRO A 245 -13.47 8.40 9.26
C PRO A 245 -12.18 8.86 8.55
N GLY A 246 -11.43 7.90 8.03
CA GLY A 246 -10.17 8.15 7.34
C GLY A 246 -9.41 6.87 7.06
N ASP A 247 -8.41 6.95 6.19
CA ASP A 247 -7.55 5.81 5.84
C ASP A 247 -6.18 5.98 6.51
N TYR A 248 -5.64 4.88 7.03
CA TYR A 248 -4.39 4.83 7.78
C TYR A 248 -3.50 3.71 7.25
N TRP A 249 -2.21 3.98 7.07
CA TRP A 249 -1.19 2.95 6.92
C TRP A 249 -0.77 2.46 8.29
N ILE A 250 -1.04 1.18 8.55
CA ILE A 250 -0.41 0.45 9.65
C ILE A 250 0.77 -0.30 9.05
N SER A 251 1.95 -0.03 9.58
CA SER A 251 3.20 -0.62 9.10
C SER A 251 3.99 -1.26 10.24
N ALA A 252 4.71 -2.32 9.92
CA ALA A 252 5.57 -3.03 10.85
C ALA A 252 6.92 -3.36 10.18
N VAL A 253 8.01 -3.10 10.89
CA VAL A 253 9.39 -3.35 10.46
C VAL A 253 10.02 -4.36 11.42
N PHE A 254 10.67 -5.38 10.87
CA PHE A 254 11.39 -6.42 11.61
C PHE A 254 12.78 -6.59 11.00
N ILE A 255 13.81 -6.67 11.84
CA ILE A 255 15.21 -6.79 11.45
C ILE A 255 15.90 -7.83 12.34
N ARG A 256 16.62 -8.75 11.71
CA ARG A 256 17.58 -9.68 12.34
C ARG A 256 18.84 -9.79 11.49
N SER A 257 19.83 -10.56 11.97
CA SER A 257 21.07 -10.91 11.27
C SER A 257 20.87 -11.23 9.76
N GLY A 258 19.94 -12.14 9.46
CA GLY A 258 19.65 -12.61 8.11
C GLY A 258 18.99 -11.57 7.17
N GLY A 259 18.34 -10.53 7.70
CA GLY A 259 17.62 -9.57 6.86
C GLY A 259 16.54 -8.74 7.56
N MET A 260 15.83 -7.96 6.75
CA MET A 260 14.72 -7.10 7.15
C MET A 260 13.44 -7.50 6.40
N THR A 261 12.31 -7.45 7.09
CA THR A 261 10.96 -7.49 6.50
C THR A 261 10.19 -6.27 6.97
N THR A 262 9.54 -5.59 6.03
CA THR A 262 8.62 -4.50 6.32
C THR A 262 7.30 -4.75 5.61
N ILE A 263 6.20 -4.61 6.35
CA ILE A 263 4.84 -4.75 5.85
C ILE A 263 4.10 -3.44 6.07
N VAL A 264 3.27 -3.06 5.11
CA VAL A 264 2.34 -1.92 5.19
C VAL A 264 0.96 -2.41 4.74
N GLN A 265 -0.09 -2.06 5.46
CA GLN A 265 -1.48 -2.36 5.10
C GLN A 265 -2.38 -1.16 5.40
N ARG A 266 -3.36 -0.91 4.54
CA ARG A 266 -4.42 0.07 4.81
C ARG A 266 -5.42 -0.45 5.84
N LEU A 267 -5.69 0.37 6.84
CA LEU A 267 -6.84 0.29 7.72
C LEU A 267 -7.79 1.43 7.37
N LYS A 268 -9.05 1.12 7.01
CA LYS A 268 -10.08 2.14 6.77
C LYS A 268 -10.96 2.32 8.00
N VAL A 269 -10.92 3.50 8.61
CA VAL A 269 -11.85 3.90 9.66
C VAL A 269 -13.14 4.42 9.02
N VAL A 270 -14.26 3.79 9.31
CA VAL A 270 -15.56 4.05 8.67
C VAL A 270 -16.66 4.37 9.69
N ASN A 271 -17.70 5.11 9.29
CA ASN A 271 -18.85 5.35 10.17
C ASN A 271 -19.67 4.07 10.45
N ARG A 272 -19.72 3.15 9.48
CA ARG A 272 -20.44 1.87 9.52
C ARG A 272 -19.65 0.84 8.69
N LEU A 273 -19.68 -0.43 9.08
CA LEU A 273 -19.05 -1.54 8.36
C LEU A 273 -19.87 -1.90 7.11
#